data_AF-A0A7S0E8W0-F1
#
_entry.id   AF-A0A7S0E8W0-F1
#
_cell.length_a   1.000
_cell.length_b   1.000
_cell.length_c   1.000
_cell.angle_alpha   90.00
_cell.angle_beta   90.00
_cell.angle_gamma   90.00
#
_symmetry.space_group_name_H-M   'P 1'
#
loop_
_entity.id
_entity.type
_entity.pdbx_description
1 polymer ?
#
loop_
_entity_poly.entity_id
_entity_poly.type
_entity_poly.pdbx_seq_one_letter_code
_entity_poly.pdbx_strand_id
1 'polypeptide(L)'
;KWEDLKEAVNELVDKLSKRSRYNLISIVVFNSSFKIACARANADDIPQACLDEISPGGGVSYAQGLQGALRVLDMSDVARYKTHVLLMSASESSDGEVEMQQIADTY
;
A
#
# COMPACT_ATOMS: atom_id res chain seq x y z
N LYS A 1 13.11 9.27 2.87
CA LYS A 1 13.16 9.61 1.43
C LYS A 1 12.58 8.44 0.62
N TRP A 2 12.29 8.60 -0.67
CA TRP A 2 11.67 7.54 -1.49
C TRP A 2 12.48 6.22 -1.49
N GLU A 3 13.80 6.32 -1.64
CA GLU A 3 14.68 5.14 -1.61
C GLU A 3 14.58 4.38 -0.28
N ASP A 4 14.52 5.08 0.86
CA ASP A 4 14.38 4.45 2.17
C ASP A 4 13.04 3.68 2.30
N LEU A 5 11.95 4.23 1.72
CA LEU A 5 10.66 3.54 1.70
C LEU A 5 10.73 2.28 0.83
N LYS A 6 11.38 2.38 -0.33
CA LYS A 6 11.57 1.25 -1.25
C LYS A 6 12.38 0.14 -0.60
N GLU A 7 13.47 0.49 0.09
CA GLU A 7 14.28 -0.46 0.86
C GLU A 7 13.47 -1.12 1.98
N ALA A 8 12.72 -0.34 2.76
CA ALA A 8 11.89 -0.87 3.84
C ALA A 8 10.80 -1.83 3.33
N VAL A 9 10.19 -1.54 2.17
CA VAL A 9 9.24 -2.46 1.53
C VAL A 9 9.93 -3.74 1.11
N ASN A 10 11.10 -3.66 0.46
CA ASN A 10 11.86 -4.86 0.06
C ASN A 10 12.26 -5.73 1.25
N GLU A 11 12.73 -5.13 2.34
CA GLU A 11 13.03 -5.86 3.57
C GLU A 11 11.80 -6.55 4.16
N LEU A 12 10.66 -5.86 4.19
CA LEU A 12 9.42 -6.42 4.71
C LEU A 12 8.99 -7.64 3.88
N VAL A 13 9.05 -7.51 2.56
CA VAL A 13 8.67 -8.55 1.62
C VAL A 13 9.58 -9.77 1.75
N ASP A 14 10.90 -9.58 1.83
CA ASP A 14 11.88 -10.65 2.06
C ASP A 14 11.64 -11.37 3.41
N LYS A 15 11.30 -10.63 4.47
CA LYS A 15 10.95 -11.24 5.77
C LYS A 15 9.65 -12.02 5.70
N LEU A 16 8.65 -11.53 4.96
CA LEU A 16 7.35 -12.19 4.80
C LEU A 16 7.46 -13.46 3.95
N SER A 17 8.25 -13.43 2.88
CA SER A 17 8.45 -14.58 2.00
C SER A 17 9.16 -15.74 2.71
N LYS A 18 10.17 -15.42 3.54
CA LYS A 18 10.86 -16.40 4.40
C LYS A 18 9.95 -17.05 5.45
N ARG A 19 8.91 -16.34 5.91
CA ARG A 19 7.96 -16.88 6.91
C ARG A 19 6.87 -17.74 6.30
N SER A 20 6.34 -17.36 5.13
CA SER A 20 5.32 -18.13 4.44
C SER A 20 5.24 -17.73 2.97
N ARG A 21 5.31 -18.72 2.08
CA ARG A 21 5.12 -18.56 0.64
C ARG A 21 3.67 -18.26 0.24
N TYR A 22 2.73 -18.40 1.18
CA TYR A 22 1.30 -18.12 0.95
C TYR A 22 0.92 -16.67 1.29
N ASN A 23 1.88 -15.84 1.68
CA ASN A 23 1.62 -14.42 1.92
C ASN A 23 1.39 -13.71 0.59
N LEU A 24 0.18 -13.19 0.42
CA LEU A 24 -0.18 -12.33 -0.69
C LEU A 24 0.05 -10.88 -0.29
N ILE A 25 0.70 -10.13 -1.18
CA ILE A 25 1.03 -8.73 -0.98
C ILE A 25 0.40 -7.93 -2.12
N SER A 26 -0.19 -6.79 -1.75
CA SER A 26 -0.66 -5.78 -2.69
C SER A 26 -0.02 -4.46 -2.31
N ILE A 27 0.40 -3.69 -3.31
CA ILE A 27 1.09 -2.41 -3.13
C ILE A 27 0.23 -1.34 -3.78
N VAL A 28 -0.18 -0.38 -2.96
CA VAL A 28 -0.91 0.82 -3.38
C VAL A 28 0.01 2.01 -3.17
N VAL A 29 0.12 2.83 -4.20
CA VAL A 29 0.89 4.06 -4.18
C VAL A 29 -0.09 5.21 -4.17
N PHE A 30 0.14 6.18 -3.29
CA PHE A 30 -0.77 7.31 -3.13
C PHE A 30 -0.02 8.64 -3.07
N ASN A 31 -0.66 9.66 -3.64
CA ASN A 31 -0.30 11.08 -3.55
C ASN A 31 -1.60 11.90 -3.48
N SER A 32 -1.89 12.78 -4.45
CA SER A 32 -3.23 13.36 -4.67
C SER A 32 -4.22 12.39 -5.34
N SER A 33 -3.75 11.21 -5.75
CA SER A 33 -4.54 10.10 -6.31
C SER A 33 -3.92 8.77 -5.86
N PHE A 34 -4.57 7.63 -6.13
CA PHE A 34 -3.97 6.32 -5.90
C PHE A 34 -3.79 5.51 -7.19
N LYS A 35 -2.75 4.66 -7.20
CA LYS A 35 -2.50 3.62 -8.20
C LYS A 35 -2.24 2.30 -7.47
N ILE A 36 -2.93 1.23 -7.90
CA ILE A 36 -2.60 -0.13 -7.47
C ILE A 36 -1.40 -0.58 -8.31
N ALA A 37 -0.20 -0.51 -7.73
CA ALA A 37 1.04 -0.89 -8.41
C ALA A 37 1.20 -2.42 -8.48
N CYS A 38 0.69 -3.12 -7.47
CA CYS A 38 0.66 -4.57 -7.42
C CYS A 38 -0.62 -5.05 -6.74
N ALA A 39 -1.30 -6.04 -7.32
CA ALA A 39 -2.46 -6.68 -6.72
C ALA A 39 -2.19 -8.18 -6.57
N ARG A 40 -2.13 -8.67 -5.34
CA ARG A 40 -2.04 -10.11 -4.99
C ARG A 40 -0.82 -10.82 -5.57
N ALA A 41 0.36 -10.20 -5.50
CA ALA A 41 1.60 -10.91 -5.78
C ALA A 41 1.97 -11.78 -4.57
N ASN A 42 2.59 -12.94 -4.82
CA ASN A 42 3.29 -13.64 -3.75
C ASN A 42 4.45 -12.78 -3.27
N ALA A 43 4.80 -12.91 -1.99
CA ALA A 43 5.95 -12.21 -1.44
C ALA A 43 7.27 -12.54 -2.18
N ASP A 44 7.41 -13.77 -2.69
CA ASP A 44 8.56 -14.18 -3.52
C ASP A 44 8.55 -13.53 -4.91
N ASP A 45 7.38 -13.13 -5.39
CA ASP A 45 7.13 -12.68 -6.77
C ASP A 45 6.89 -11.17 -6.86
N ILE A 46 7.12 -10.37 -5.80
CA ILE A 46 6.96 -8.92 -5.94
C ILE A 46 7.96 -8.46 -6.98
N PRO A 47 7.50 -8.04 -8.18
CA PRO A 47 8.42 -7.57 -9.17
C PRO A 47 8.98 -6.26 -8.63
N GLN A 48 10.30 -6.11 -8.59
CA GLN A 48 10.94 -4.81 -8.42
C GLN A 48 10.30 -3.75 -9.35
N ALA A 49 9.79 -4.20 -10.51
CA ALA A 49 8.99 -3.42 -11.45
C ALA A 49 7.77 -2.70 -10.81
N CYS A 50 7.09 -3.30 -9.82
CA CYS A 50 5.99 -2.64 -9.10
C CYS A 50 6.47 -1.40 -8.33
N LEU A 51 7.72 -1.42 -7.86
CA LEU A 51 8.34 -0.30 -7.15
C LEU A 51 9.07 0.67 -8.09
N ASP A 52 9.58 0.19 -9.22
CA ASP A 52 10.32 0.98 -10.20
C ASP A 52 9.41 1.89 -11.03
N GLU A 53 8.12 1.55 -11.19
CA GLU A 53 7.14 2.39 -11.89
C GLU A 53 6.66 3.61 -11.08
N ILE A 54 7.16 3.77 -9.84
CA ILE A 54 6.67 4.78 -8.92
C ILE A 54 7.49 6.05 -9.08
N SER A 55 6.83 7.10 -9.55
CA SER A 55 7.41 8.45 -9.60
C SER A 55 7.03 9.22 -8.33
N PRO A 56 7.98 9.50 -7.41
CA PRO A 56 7.69 10.29 -6.23
C PRO A 56 7.36 11.74 -6.63
N GLY A 57 6.18 12.22 -6.21
CA GLY A 57 5.74 13.58 -6.49
C GLY A 57 4.26 13.80 -6.18
N GLY A 58 3.89 15.07 -6.02
CA GLY A 58 2.55 15.49 -5.60
C GLY A 58 2.41 15.67 -4.08
N GLY A 59 1.23 16.07 -3.63
CA GLY A 59 0.88 16.13 -2.21
C GLY A 59 0.65 14.74 -1.61
N VAL A 60 0.39 14.69 -0.30
CA VAL A 60 0.09 13.46 0.43
C VAL A 60 -1.39 13.47 0.84
N SER A 61 -2.19 12.60 0.23
CA SER A 61 -3.58 12.34 0.65
C SER A 61 -3.68 10.94 1.22
N TYR A 62 -3.88 10.85 2.54
CA TYR A 62 -4.08 9.56 3.18
C TYR A 62 -5.42 8.95 2.79
N ALA A 63 -6.41 9.80 2.47
CA ALA A 63 -7.68 9.33 1.96
C ALA A 63 -7.53 8.49 0.70
N GLN A 64 -6.70 8.94 -0.25
CA GLN A 64 -6.44 8.20 -1.48
C GLN A 64 -5.74 6.86 -1.20
N GLY A 65 -4.77 6.85 -0.27
CA GLY A 65 -4.11 5.60 0.16
C GLY A 65 -5.10 4.57 0.72
N LEU A 66 -6.02 5.01 1.58
CA LEU A 66 -7.03 4.15 2.17
C LEU A 66 -8.09 3.69 1.15
N GLN A 67 -8.55 4.57 0.25
CA GLN A 67 -9.44 4.20 -0.85
C GLN A 67 -8.81 3.14 -1.76
N GLY A 68 -7.52 3.28 -2.08
CA GLY A 68 -6.81 2.25 -2.85
C GLY A 68 -6.68 0.93 -2.11
N ALA A 69 -6.45 0.96 -0.80
CA ALA A 69 -6.44 -0.25 0.03
C ALA A 69 -7.82 -0.94 0.04
N LEU A 70 -8.90 -0.19 0.25
CA LEU A 70 -10.28 -0.71 0.18
C LEU A 70 -10.57 -1.31 -1.19
N ARG A 71 -10.15 -0.65 -2.28
CA ARG A 71 -10.33 -1.17 -3.64
C ARG A 71 -9.64 -2.52 -3.83
N VAL A 72 -8.45 -2.72 -3.27
CA VAL A 72 -7.74 -4.00 -3.29
C VAL A 72 -8.51 -5.07 -2.51
N LEU A 73 -9.07 -4.72 -1.35
CA LEU A 73 -9.87 -5.63 -0.54
C LEU A 73 -11.14 -6.06 -1.30
N ASP A 74 -11.84 -5.13 -1.95
CA ASP A 74 -13.04 -5.42 -2.75
C ASP A 74 -12.76 -6.31 -3.96
N MET A 75 -11.57 -6.22 -4.56
CA MET A 75 -11.16 -7.03 -5.72
C MET A 75 -10.77 -8.46 -5.35
N SER A 76 -10.65 -8.76 -4.07
CA SER A 76 -10.00 -9.98 -3.59
C SER A 76 -10.97 -10.81 -2.75
N ASP A 77 -10.85 -12.14 -2.77
CA ASP A 77 -11.55 -13.02 -1.81
C ASP A 77 -10.82 -12.99 -0.44
N VAL A 78 -10.50 -11.77 0.03
CA VAL A 78 -9.71 -11.49 1.25
C VAL A 78 -10.39 -11.96 2.52
N ALA A 79 -11.70 -12.24 2.48
CA ALA A 79 -12.44 -12.80 3.61
C ALA A 79 -11.85 -14.14 4.11
N ARG A 80 -11.08 -14.84 3.26
CA ARG A 80 -10.41 -16.09 3.63
C ARG A 80 -9.04 -15.90 4.29
N TYR A 81 -8.51 -14.67 4.31
CA TYR A 81 -7.16 -14.36 4.75
C TYR A 81 -7.17 -13.41 5.95
N LYS A 82 -6.17 -13.54 6.81
CA LYS A 82 -5.92 -12.53 7.85
C LYS A 82 -5.25 -11.32 7.23
N THR A 83 -6.05 -10.34 6.85
CA THR A 83 -5.58 -9.14 6.15
C THR A 83 -5.04 -8.09 7.11
N HIS A 84 -3.92 -7.49 6.76
CA HIS A 84 -3.32 -6.36 7.47
C HIS A 84 -3.06 -5.24 6.45
N VAL A 85 -3.39 -4.00 6.83
CA VAL A 85 -3.10 -2.81 6.04
C VAL A 85 -1.97 -2.06 6.73
N LEU A 86 -0.89 -1.80 6.01
CA LEU A 86 0.24 -1.01 6.48
C LEU A 86 0.30 0.28 5.64
N LEU A 87 0.22 1.42 6.30
CA LEU A 87 0.40 2.72 5.68
C LEU A 87 1.82 3.21 5.95
N MET A 88 2.55 3.56 4.90
CA MET A 88 3.91 4.07 4.96
C MET A 88 3.97 5.41 4.23
N SER A 89 4.44 6.45 4.92
CA SER A 89 4.63 7.78 4.33
C SER A 89 5.92 8.41 4.86
N ALA A 90 6.62 9.16 4.00
CA ALA A 90 7.79 9.94 4.37
C ALA A 90 7.43 11.39 4.78
N SER A 91 6.16 11.77 4.68
CA SER A 91 5.69 13.12 4.96
C SER A 91 4.26 13.09 5.50
N GLU A 92 3.90 14.12 6.24
CA GLU A 92 2.54 14.29 6.75
C GLU A 92 1.60 14.71 5.62
N SER A 93 0.33 14.30 5.72
CA SER A 93 -0.73 14.86 4.91
C SER A 93 -1.09 16.25 5.45
N SER A 94 -1.30 17.23 4.56
CA SER A 94 -1.63 18.60 4.96
C SER A 94 -3.00 18.71 5.64
N ASP A 95 -3.95 17.83 5.29
CA ASP A 95 -5.32 17.77 5.84
C ASP A 95 -5.70 16.35 6.25
N GLY A 96 -4.71 15.52 6.62
CA GLY A 96 -4.89 14.09 6.81
C GLY A 96 -5.93 13.70 7.85
N GLU A 97 -6.09 14.48 8.92
CA GLU A 97 -7.12 14.23 9.95
C GLU A 97 -8.54 14.43 9.40
N VAL A 98 -8.77 15.48 8.61
CA VAL A 98 -10.07 15.77 7.99
C VAL A 98 -10.40 14.70 6.95
N GLU A 99 -9.41 14.33 6.13
CA GLU A 99 -9.52 13.26 5.14
C GLU A 99 -9.88 11.91 5.77
N MET A 100 -9.20 11.54 6.86
CA MET A 100 -9.45 10.28 7.55
C MET A 100 -10.81 10.26 8.26
N GLN A 101 -11.22 11.39 8.86
CA GLN A 101 -12.54 11.52 9.48
C GLN A 101 -13.65 11.30 8.45
N GLN A 102 -13.53 11.89 7.24
CA GLN A 102 -14.51 11.71 6.17
C GLN A 102 -14.64 10.24 5.73
N ILE A 103 -13.54 9.49 5.70
CA ILE A 103 -13.59 8.07 5.38
C ILE A 103 -14.21 7.27 6.54
N ALA A 104 -13.85 7.59 7.78
CA ALA A 104 -14.46 6.96 8.95
C ALA A 104 -15.97 7.21 9.01
N ASP A 105 -16.45 8.39 8.63
CA ASP A 105 -17.88 8.72 8.62
C ASP A 105 -18.63 8.04 7.45
N THR A 106 -17.91 7.54 6.43
CA THR A 106 -18.49 6.86 5.27
C THR A 106 -18.80 5.38 5.53
N TYR A 107 -18.24 4.77 6.59
CA TYR A 107 -18.29 3.32 6.86
C TYR A 107 -18.64 3.00 8.31
#